data_AF-A0A0N1LY97-F1
#
_entry.id   AF-A0A0N1LY97-F1
#
_cell.length_a   1.000
_cell.length_b   1.000
_cell.length_c   1.000
_cell.angle_alpha   90.00
_cell.angle_beta   90.00
_cell.angle_gamma   90.00
#
_symmetry.space_group_name_H-M   'P 1'
#
loop_
_entity.id
_entity.type
_entity.pdbx_description
1 polymer ?
#
loop_
_entity_poly.entity_id
_entity_poly.type
_entity_poly.pdbx_seq_one_letter_code
_entity_poly.pdbx_strand_id
1 'polypeptide(L)'
;MGFSAAWLIVVLFVLAGTVLVTGHGWQLIAGYNTASKEKKAKYDLDRLYLVNGVGMIVIGLLLGFMHYFADNWSLIWQLLCLLLLIVLIVVIVVMNGTWCMKDNPSNGSSGSSL
;
A
#
# COMPACT_ATOMS: atom_id res chain seq x y z
N MET A 1 -7.75 18.61 19.44
CA MET A 1 -8.21 17.29 18.95
C MET A 1 -7.47 16.22 19.74
N GLY A 2 -8.17 15.45 20.58
CA GLY A 2 -7.56 14.39 21.39
C GLY A 2 -7.28 13.12 20.58
N PHE A 3 -6.66 12.12 21.22
CA PHE A 3 -6.41 10.79 20.64
C PHE A 3 -7.75 10.12 20.28
N SER A 4 -8.12 10.18 19.01
CA SER A 4 -9.31 9.56 18.43
C SER A 4 -8.99 8.18 17.85
N ALA A 5 -10.01 7.33 17.66
CA ALA A 5 -9.85 6.03 17.02
C ALA A 5 -9.28 6.12 15.58
N ALA A 6 -9.43 7.26 14.91
CA ALA A 6 -8.84 7.49 13.59
C ALA A 6 -7.30 7.50 13.64
N TRP A 7 -6.69 8.03 14.71
CA TRP A 7 -5.24 8.01 14.87
C TRP A 7 -4.68 6.60 15.05
N LEU A 8 -5.44 5.70 15.70
CA LEU A 8 -5.08 4.28 15.78
C LEU A 8 -5.02 3.64 14.38
N ILE A 9 -5.98 3.96 13.51
CA ILE A 9 -6.01 3.48 12.13
C ILE A 9 -4.80 4.01 11.36
N VAL A 10 -4.48 5.31 11.49
CA VAL A 10 -3.30 5.91 10.83
C VAL A 10 -2.02 5.21 11.26
N VAL A 11 -1.80 5.03 12.57
CA VAL A 11 -0.62 4.35 13.11
C VAL A 11 -0.56 2.91 12.60
N LEU A 12 -1.68 2.18 12.60
CA LEU A 12 -1.75 0.82 12.08
C LEU A 12 -1.33 0.74 10.61
N PHE A 13 -1.83 1.65 9.75
CA PHE A 13 -1.49 1.68 8.33
C PHE A 13 -0.01 2.01 8.10
N VAL A 14 0.54 2.97 8.85
CA VAL A 14 1.97 3.33 8.75
C VAL A 14 2.86 2.18 9.20
N LEU A 15 2.54 1.52 10.32
CA LEU A 15 3.29 0.37 10.81
C LEU A 15 3.21 -0.81 9.83
N ALA A 16 2.01 -1.16 9.37
CA ALA A 16 1.82 -2.25 8.42
C ALA A 16 2.53 -1.95 7.08
N GLY A 17 2.48 -0.70 6.61
CA GLY A 17 3.17 -0.29 5.39
C GLY A 17 4.69 -0.37 5.54
N THR A 18 5.23 0.03 6.69
CA THR A 18 6.66 -0.09 7.00
C THR A 18 7.10 -1.55 7.01
N VAL A 19 6.35 -2.44 7.67
CA VAL A 19 6.63 -3.89 7.68
C VAL A 19 6.61 -4.48 6.27
N LEU A 20 5.67 -4.05 5.42
CA LEU A 20 5.65 -4.47 4.01
C LEU A 20 6.89 -3.99 3.25
N VAL A 21 7.32 -2.74 3.41
CA VAL A 21 8.55 -2.24 2.77
C VAL A 21 9.78 -3.05 3.19
N THR A 22 9.83 -3.58 4.42
CA THR A 22 10.92 -4.46 4.87
C THR A 22 10.87 -5.89 4.31
N GLY A 23 9.90 -6.24 3.46
CA GLY A 23 9.81 -7.55 2.80
C GLY A 23 9.22 -8.69 3.63
N HIS A 24 8.85 -8.45 4.89
CA HIS A 24 8.37 -9.50 5.80
C HIS A 24 6.84 -9.68 5.79
N GLY A 25 6.10 -8.88 5.03
CA GLY A 25 4.64 -8.71 5.15
C GLY A 25 3.74 -9.39 4.11
N TRP A 26 4.20 -10.39 3.33
CA TRP A 26 3.41 -10.93 2.20
C TRP A 26 2.03 -11.48 2.57
N GLN A 27 1.85 -11.90 3.82
CA GLN A 27 0.57 -12.40 4.32
C GLN A 27 -0.51 -11.30 4.37
N LEU A 28 -0.13 -10.02 4.44
CA LEU A 28 -1.07 -8.89 4.41
C LEU A 28 -1.57 -8.56 3.01
N ILE A 29 -0.95 -9.07 1.95
CA ILE A 29 -1.38 -8.81 0.57
C ILE A 29 -2.45 -9.84 0.20
N ALA A 30 -3.73 -9.53 0.45
CA ALA A 30 -4.85 -10.46 0.26
C ALA A 30 -4.92 -11.06 -1.17
N GLY A 31 -4.53 -10.30 -2.20
CA GLY A 31 -4.48 -10.78 -3.59
C GLY A 31 -3.28 -11.69 -3.89
N TYR A 32 -2.14 -11.49 -3.21
CA TYR A 32 -1.01 -12.41 -3.31
C TYR A 32 -1.28 -13.67 -2.49
N ASN A 33 -1.75 -13.55 -1.25
CA ASN A 33 -1.97 -14.67 -0.33
C ASN A 33 -2.91 -15.75 -0.93
N THR A 34 -3.98 -15.31 -1.61
CA THR A 34 -4.98 -16.19 -2.27
C THR A 34 -4.56 -16.72 -3.65
N ALA A 35 -3.47 -16.20 -4.24
CA ALA A 35 -2.99 -16.66 -5.53
C ALA A 35 -2.35 -18.07 -5.45
N SER A 36 -2.53 -18.86 -6.52
CA SER A 36 -1.84 -20.16 -6.66
C SER A 36 -0.32 -19.98 -6.73
N LYS A 37 0.44 -21.03 -6.38
CA LYS A 37 1.92 -20.99 -6.38
C LYS A 37 2.50 -20.54 -7.73
N GLU A 38 1.88 -20.96 -8.84
CA GLU A 38 2.31 -20.58 -10.19
C GLU A 38 2.08 -19.09 -10.47
N LYS A 39 0.96 -18.52 -10.05
CA LYS A 39 0.69 -17.07 -10.19
C LYS A 39 1.62 -16.25 -9.29
N LYS A 40 1.88 -16.72 -8.07
CA LYS A 40 2.82 -16.07 -7.13
C LYS A 40 4.23 -15.97 -7.72
N ALA A 41 4.68 -16.98 -8.46
CA ALA A 41 6.02 -17.00 -9.06
C ALA A 41 6.23 -15.91 -10.13
N LYS A 42 5.15 -15.45 -10.78
CA LYS A 42 5.16 -14.41 -11.82
C LYS A 42 5.33 -12.99 -11.27
N TYR A 43 5.18 -12.78 -9.97
CA TYR A 43 5.37 -11.48 -9.34
C TYR A 43 6.82 -11.28 -8.89
N ASP A 44 7.31 -10.07 -9.07
CA ASP A 44 8.51 -9.53 -8.45
C ASP A 44 8.12 -9.09 -7.03
N LEU A 45 8.59 -9.85 -6.02
CA LEU A 45 8.21 -9.61 -4.63
C LEU A 45 8.70 -8.25 -4.14
N ASP A 46 9.91 -7.83 -4.51
CA ASP A 46 10.50 -6.58 -4.01
C ASP A 46 9.69 -5.37 -4.47
N ARG A 47 9.31 -5.36 -5.75
CA ARG A 47 8.42 -4.32 -6.31
C ARG A 47 7.04 -4.37 -5.70
N LEU A 48 6.48 -5.57 -5.52
CA LEU A 48 5.16 -5.76 -4.94
C LEU A 48 5.09 -5.27 -3.49
N TYR A 49 6.10 -5.58 -2.69
CA TYR A 49 6.25 -5.11 -1.31
C TYR A 49 6.41 -3.60 -1.25
N LEU A 50 7.26 -3.03 -2.11
CA LEU A 50 7.49 -1.59 -2.16
C LEU A 50 6.21 -0.83 -2.52
N VAL A 51 5.51 -1.23 -3.59
CA VAL A 51 4.28 -0.57 -4.05
C VAL A 51 3.18 -0.62 -2.99
N ASN A 52 2.92 -1.80 -2.42
CA ASN A 52 1.85 -1.93 -1.42
C ASN A 52 2.24 -1.29 -0.08
N GLY A 53 3.51 -1.38 0.32
CA GLY A 53 4.02 -0.76 1.54
C GLY A 53 3.99 0.77 1.48
N VAL A 54 4.57 1.36 0.43
CA VAL A 54 4.53 2.82 0.19
C VAL A 54 3.09 3.28 0.02
N GLY A 55 2.29 2.57 -0.77
CA GLY A 55 0.88 2.87 -0.96
C GLY A 55 0.11 2.93 0.35
N MET A 56 0.34 1.98 1.26
CA MET A 56 -0.34 1.92 2.55
C MET A 56 0.12 3.03 3.51
N ILE A 57 1.40 3.41 3.50
CA ILE A 57 1.90 4.56 4.25
C ILE A 57 1.26 5.85 3.73
N VAL A 58 1.24 6.05 2.40
CA VAL A 58 0.65 7.25 1.78
C VAL A 58 -0.84 7.36 2.10
N ILE A 59 -1.59 6.26 2.02
CA ILE A 59 -3.01 6.21 2.40
C ILE A 59 -3.18 6.56 3.89
N GLY A 60 -2.38 5.96 4.77
CA GLY A 60 -2.44 6.23 6.21
C GLY A 60 -2.19 7.71 6.54
N LEU A 61 -1.15 8.31 5.94
CA LEU A 61 -0.84 9.73 6.12
C LEU A 61 -1.95 10.64 5.54
N LEU A 62 -2.51 10.29 4.38
CA LEU A 62 -3.61 11.05 3.77
C LEU A 62 -4.86 11.02 4.65
N LEU A 63 -5.21 9.86 5.21
CA LEU A 63 -6.31 9.73 6.16
C LEU A 63 -6.07 10.54 7.44
N GLY A 64 -4.85 10.53 7.98
CA GLY A 64 -4.46 11.36 9.13
C GLY A 64 -4.55 12.85 8.83
N PHE A 65 -4.11 13.27 7.64
CA PHE A 65 -4.22 14.64 7.17
C PHE A 65 -5.70 15.06 7.04
N MET A 66 -6.53 14.26 6.38
CA MET A 66 -7.97 14.52 6.29
C MET A 66 -8.61 14.61 7.67
N HIS A 67 -8.28 13.70 8.59
CA HIS A 67 -8.84 13.70 9.94
C HIS A 67 -8.43 14.94 10.74
N TYR A 68 -7.17 15.36 10.64
CA TYR A 68 -6.66 16.54 11.32
C TYR A 68 -7.35 17.85 10.86
N PHE A 69 -7.75 17.93 9.59
CA PHE A 69 -8.39 19.12 9.01
C PHE A 69 -9.91 19.02 8.86
N ALA A 70 -10.52 17.88 9.24
CA ALA A 70 -11.93 17.59 8.99
C ALA A 70 -12.89 18.66 9.51
N ASP A 71 -12.62 19.21 10.70
CA ASP A 71 -13.48 20.23 11.35
C ASP A 71 -13.47 21.59 10.64
N ASN A 72 -12.44 21.87 9.84
CA ASN A 72 -12.23 23.16 9.20
C ASN A 72 -12.58 23.18 7.70
N TRP A 73 -12.87 22.02 7.10
CA TRP A 73 -13.01 21.86 5.65
C TRP A 73 -14.47 21.67 5.23
N SER A 74 -14.84 22.32 4.11
CA SER A 74 -16.15 22.12 3.49
C SER A 74 -16.34 20.68 3.01
N LEU A 75 -17.60 20.19 3.01
CA LEU A 75 -17.97 18.86 2.53
C LEU A 75 -17.43 18.55 1.12
N ILE A 76 -17.37 19.55 0.23
CA ILE A 76 -16.83 19.40 -1.13
C ILE A 76 -15.37 18.95 -1.09
N TRP A 77 -14.55 19.55 -0.23
CA TRP A 77 -13.14 19.20 -0.09
C TRP A 77 -12.96 17.79 0.47
N GLN A 78 -13.81 17.39 1.42
CA GLN A 78 -13.80 16.03 1.96
C GLN A 78 -14.11 15.00 0.86
N LEU A 79 -15.11 15.27 0.00
CA LEU A 79 -15.45 14.41 -1.13
C LEU A 79 -14.33 14.31 -2.18
N LEU A 80 -13.65 15.42 -2.49
CA LEU A 80 -12.51 15.42 -3.40
C LEU A 80 -11.35 14.59 -2.85
N CYS A 81 -11.08 14.69 -1.54
CA CYS A 81 -10.05 13.89 -0.89
C CYS A 81 -10.40 12.39 -0.89
N LEU A 82 -11.68 12.06 -0.67
CA LEU A 82 -12.16 10.68 -0.76
C LEU A 82 -12.04 10.13 -2.19
N LEU A 83 -12.34 10.93 -3.21
CA LEU A 83 -12.10 10.57 -4.61
C LEU A 83 -10.61 10.31 -4.88
N LEU A 84 -9.73 11.17 -4.38
CA LEU A 84 -8.27 10.99 -4.50
C LEU A 84 -7.81 9.69 -3.83
N LEU A 85 -8.37 9.33 -2.68
CA LEU A 85 -8.05 8.08 -1.99
C LEU A 85 -8.46 6.86 -2.83
N ILE A 86 -9.64 6.88 -3.47
CA ILE A 86 -10.07 5.82 -4.38
C ILE A 86 -9.10 5.72 -5.57
N VAL A 87 -8.71 6.85 -6.17
CA VAL A 87 -7.75 6.89 -7.28
C VAL A 87 -6.40 6.29 -6.86
N LEU A 88 -5.88 6.61 -5.67
CA LEU A 88 -4.64 6.03 -5.16
C LEU A 88 -4.73 4.50 -5.02
N ILE A 89 -5.85 3.98 -4.53
CA ILE A 89 -6.07 2.52 -4.44
C ILE A 89 -6.06 1.89 -5.84
N VAL A 90 -6.73 2.50 -6.82
CA VAL A 90 -6.73 2.02 -8.21
C VAL A 90 -5.33 2.01 -8.79
N VAL A 91 -4.54 3.08 -8.58
CA VAL A 91 -3.16 3.16 -9.03
C VAL A 91 -2.31 2.04 -8.43
N ILE A 92 -2.42 1.76 -7.13
CA ILE A 92 -1.71 0.65 -6.48
C ILE A 92 -2.08 -0.70 -7.11
N VAL A 93 -3.37 -0.95 -7.35
CA VAL A 93 -3.83 -2.20 -7.98
C VAL A 93 -3.30 -2.34 -9.42
N VAL A 94 -3.32 -1.27 -10.20
CA VAL A 94 -2.78 -1.26 -11.57
C VAL A 94 -1.27 -1.48 -11.58
N MET A 95 -0.53 -0.84 -10.67
CA MET A 95 0.92 -1.06 -10.53
C MET A 95 1.25 -2.49 -10.12
N ASN A 96 0.44 -3.09 -9.25
CA ASN A 96 0.59 -4.51 -8.88
C ASN A 96 0.42 -5.42 -10.12
N GLY A 97 -0.54 -5.12 -11.00
CA GLY A 97 -0.83 -5.92 -12.19
C GLY A 97 0.05 -5.65 -13.41
N THR A 98 0.86 -4.59 -13.41
CA THR A 98 1.70 -4.21 -14.55
C THR A 98 3.19 -4.23 -14.18
N TRP A 99 3.61 -3.38 -13.25
CA TRP A 99 5.02 -3.16 -12.92
C TRP A 99 5.61 -4.21 -11.95
N CYS A 100 4.76 -4.82 -11.12
CA CYS A 100 5.18 -5.84 -10.15
C CYS A 100 5.24 -7.26 -10.75
N MET A 101 5.05 -7.41 -12.05
CA MET A 101 5.31 -8.68 -12.74
C MET A 101 6.81 -8.82 -13.02
N LYS A 102 7.34 -10.04 -12.93
CA LYS A 102 8.72 -10.33 -13.34
C LYS A 102 8.83 -10.20 -14.85
N ASP A 103 9.83 -9.44 -15.28
CA ASP A 103 10.36 -9.52 -16.64
C ASP A 103 10.98 -10.93 -16.85
N ASN A 104 10.95 -11.45 -18.08
CA ASN A 104 11.31 -12.84 -18.43
C ASN A 104 12.46 -13.46 -17.58
N PRO A 105 12.36 -14.75 -17.21
CA PRO A 105 13.20 -15.39 -16.19
C PRO A 105 14.70 -15.60 -16.54
N SER A 106 15.25 -14.92 -17.54
CA SER A 106 16.68 -15.00 -17.90
C SER A 106 17.54 -13.90 -17.28
N ASN A 107 16.97 -12.97 -16.51
CA ASN A 107 17.71 -11.98 -15.73
C ASN A 107 17.66 -12.36 -14.25
N GLY A 108 18.64 -13.14 -13.82
CA GLY A 108 18.91 -13.38 -12.41
C GLY A 108 19.86 -12.35 -11.81
N SER A 109 19.66 -12.09 -10.52
CA SER A 109 20.60 -11.58 -9.50
C SER A 109 20.68 -10.07 -9.25
N SER A 110 20.06 -9.66 -8.14
CA SER A 110 20.65 -8.87 -7.02
C SER A 110 19.47 -8.52 -6.09
N GLY A 111 19.31 -8.95 -4.84
CA GLY A 111 20.16 -9.63 -3.87
C GLY A 111 19.62 -9.22 -2.48
N SER A 112 19.37 -10.18 -1.59
CA SER A 112 19.52 -10.03 -0.13
C SER A 112 19.09 -11.32 0.57
N SER A 113 20.01 -12.28 0.52
CA SER A 113 20.24 -13.16 1.66
C SER A 113 21.00 -12.36 2.73
N LEU A 114 20.32 -12.00 3.81
CA LEU A 114 20.86 -11.91 5.17
C LEU A 114 19.76 -12.29 6.15
#